data_AF-X0YLC7-F1
#
_entry.id   AF-X0YLC7-F1
#
_cell.length_a   1.000
_cell.length_b   1.000
_cell.length_c   1.000
_cell.angle_alpha   90.00
_cell.angle_beta   90.00
_cell.angle_gamma   90.00
#
_symmetry.space_group_name_H-M   'P 1'
#
loop_
_entity.id
_entity.type
_entity.pdbx_description
1 polymer ?
#
loop_
_entity_poly.entity_id
_entity_poly.type
_entity_poly.pdbx_seq_one_letter_code
_entity_poly.pdbx_strand_id
1 'polypeptide(L)' 'IFAGLSSGAAVAGALEIAAGMSSGTVVTIIPDRGDRYLSTMLFRSVCAKCPP' A
#
# COMPACT_ATOMS: atom_id res chain seq x y z
N ILE A 1 2.53 9.19 -0.68
CA ILE A 1 3.14 8.52 0.50
C ILE A 1 4.07 7.45 -0.02
N PHE A 2 5.34 7.44 0.39
CA PHE A 2 6.30 6.40 0.02
C PHE A 2 6.55 5.50 1.23
N ALA A 3 6.01 4.28 1.21
CA ALA A 3 5.90 3.40 2.37
C ALA A 3 5.99 1.92 1.98
N GLY A 4 6.17 1.04 2.97
CA GLY A 4 6.22 -0.40 2.77
C GLY A 4 4.89 -1.07 2.40
N LEU A 5 4.98 -2.37 2.10
CA LEU A 5 3.85 -3.20 1.64
C LEU A 5 2.67 -3.21 2.64
N SER A 6 2.95 -3.35 3.94
CA SER A 6 1.92 -3.40 4.99
C SER A 6 1.10 -2.11 5.05
N SER A 7 1.73 -0.96 4.78
CA SER A 7 1.06 0.33 4.68
C SER A 7 0.02 0.35 3.56
N GLY A 8 0.37 -0.24 2.40
CA GLY A 8 -0.56 -0.38 1.28
C GLY A 8 -1.77 -1.25 1.64
N ALA A 9 -1.54 -2.39 2.30
CA ALA A 9 -2.61 -3.26 2.77
C ALA A 9 -3.53 -2.57 3.77
N ALA A 10 -2.96 -1.82 4.72
CA ALA A 10 -3.71 -1.08 5.73
C ALA A 10 -4.56 0.05 5.13
N VAL A 11 -4.08 0.71 4.07
CA VAL A 11 -4.85 1.71 3.32
C VAL A 11 -5.94 1.05 2.47
N ALA A 12 -5.66 -0.08 1.83
CA ALA A 12 -6.66 -0.81 1.04
C ALA A 12 -7.87 -1.21 1.90
N GLY A 13 -7.65 -1.80 3.08
CA GLY A 13 -8.73 -2.14 4.01
C GLY A 13 -9.45 -0.90 4.56
N ALA A 14 -8.71 0.19 4.83
CA ALA A 14 -9.34 1.44 5.27
C ALA A 14 -10.27 2.04 4.18
N LEU A 15 -9.87 1.96 2.91
CA LEU A 15 -10.70 2.41 1.78
C LEU A 15 -11.94 1.53 1.61
N GLU A 16 -11.81 0.21 1.77
CA GLU A 16 -12.94 -0.72 1.71
C GLU A 16 -13.98 -0.43 2.80
N ILE A 17 -13.54 -0.19 4.04
CA ILE A 17 -14.42 0.23 5.14
C ILE A 17 -15.06 1.58 4.83
N ALA A 18 -14.27 2.56 4.39
CA ALA A 18 -14.76 3.91 4.09
C ALA A 18 -15.82 3.91 2.98
N ALA A 19 -15.71 3.01 1.99
CA ALA A 19 -16.69 2.89 0.91
C ALA A 19 -18.09 2.47 1.38
N GLY A 20 -18.18 1.80 2.54
CA GLY A 20 -19.46 1.40 3.15
C GLY A 20 -20.04 2.41 4.15
N MET A 21 -19.37 3.54 4.40
CA MET A 21 -19.76 4.49 5.43
C MET A 21 -20.53 5.69 4.85
N SER A 22 -21.61 6.11 5.51
CA SER A 22 -22.32 7.35 5.16
C SER A 22 -21.65 8.62 5.72
N SER A 23 -20.96 8.50 6.85
CA SER A 23 -20.15 9.56 7.46
C SER A 23 -19.18 8.99 8.51
N GLY A 24 -18.10 9.72 8.79
CA GLY A 24 -17.11 9.35 9.80
C GLY A 24 -15.67 9.57 9.32
N THR A 25 -14.69 9.19 10.15
CA THR A 25 -13.26 9.27 9.82
C THR A 25 -12.61 7.92 10.07
N VAL A 26 -12.00 7.35 9.03
CA VAL A 26 -11.21 6.12 9.13
C VAL A 26 -9.75 6.49 9.30
N VAL A 27 -9.09 5.89 10.30
CA VAL A 27 -7.67 6.12 10.60
C VAL A 27 -6.90 4.82 10.39
N THR A 28 -5.74 4.91 9.74
CA THR A 28 -4.84 3.77 9.50
C THR A 28 -3.38 4.17 9.69
N ILE A 29 -2.51 3.19 9.91
CA ILE A 29 -1.10 3.39 10.26
C ILE A 29 -0.20 3.11 9.06
N ILE A 30 0.80 3.97 8.89
CA ILE A 30 1.93 3.79 7.96
C ILE A 30 3.17 3.47 8.82
N PRO A 31 3.49 2.19 9.07
CA PRO A 31 4.49 1.79 10.08
C PRO A 31 5.95 2.15 9.73
N ASP A 32 6.26 2.34 8.45
CA ASP A 32 7.63 2.56 7.97
C ASP A 32 7.65 3.34 6.65
N ARG A 33 8.86 3.74 6.25
CA ARG A 33 9.13 4.45 5.00
C ARG A 33 9.53 3.46 3.91
N GLY A 34 9.22 3.81 2.67
CA GLY A 34 9.40 2.95 1.50
C GLY A 34 10.86 2.69 1.12
N ASP A 35 11.81 3.51 1.56
CA ASP A 35 13.25 3.37 1.23
C ASP A 35 13.83 2.04 1.71
N ARG A 36 13.29 1.50 2.82
CA ARG A 36 13.64 0.16 3.33
C ARG A 36 13.30 -0.98 2.38
N TYR A 37 12.46 -0.74 1.38
CA TYR A 37 11.94 -1.78 0.49
C TYR A 37 12.54 -1.72 -0.92
N LEU A 38 13.47 -0.80 -1.19
CA LEU A 38 14.10 -0.67 -2.51
C LEU A 38 14.90 -1.91 -2.94
N SER A 39 15.39 -2.71 -1.99
CA SER A 39 16.06 -3.99 -2.26
C SER A 39 15.10 -5.20 -2.33
N THR A 40 13.81 -4.98 -2.12
CA THR A 40 12.78 -6.04 -2.16
C THR A 40 12.06 -6.06 -3.51
N MET A 41 11.14 -6.99 -3.70
CA MET A 41 10.30 -7.03 -4.90
C MET A 41 9.27 -5.89 -4.98
N LEU A 42 9.03 -5.15 -3.89
CA LEU A 42 7.94 -4.17 -3.80
C LEU A 42 8.00 -3.07 -4.86
N PHE A 43 9.20 -2.56 -5.15
CA PHE A 43 9.43 -1.50 -6.13
C PHE A 43 10.21 -1.98 -7.35
N ARG A 44 10.34 -3.29 -7.52
CA ARG A 44 11.07 -3.85 -8.65
C ARG A 44 10.26 -3.62 -9.93
N SER A 45 10.84 -2.89 -10.87
CA SER A 45 10.27 -2.75 -12.21
C SER A 45 10.22 -4.11 -12.89
N VAL A 46 9.03 -4.53 -13.31
CA VAL A 46 8.81 -5.74 -14.10
C VAL A 46 8.54 -5.36 -15.56
N CYS A 47 9.12 -6.12 -16.50
CA CYS A 47 8.85 -5.95 -17.92
C CYS A 47 7.41 -6.42 -18.21
N ALA A 48 6.50 -5.50 -18.54
CA ALA A 48 5.11 -5.84 -18.85
C ALA A 48 4.93 -6.70 -20.12
N LYS A 49 5.98 -6.83 -20.95
CA LYS A 49 5.99 -7.60 -22.20
C LYS A 49 6.73 -8.93 -22.10
N CYS A 50 7.37 -9.20 -20.96
CA CYS A 50 8.18 -10.38 -20.75
C CYS A 50 7.43 -11.28 -19.76
N PRO A 51 6.87 -12.43 -20.17
CA PRO A 51 6.27 -13.35 -19.23
C PRO A 51 7.36 -13.96 -18.32
N PRO A 52 7.00 -14.36 -17.08
CA PRO A 52 7.89 -15.10 -16.20
C PRO A 52 8.23 -16.49 -16.74
#